data_AF-H0EGV7-F1
#
_entry.id   AF-H0EGV7-F1
#
_cell.length_a   1.000
_cell.length_b   1.000
_cell.length_c   1.000
_cell.angle_alpha   90.00
_cell.angle_beta   90.00
_cell.angle_gamma   90.00
#
_symmetry.space_group_name_H-M   'P 1'
#
loop_
_entity.id
_entity.type
_entity.pdbx_description
1 polymer ?
#
loop_
_entity_poly.entity_id
_entity_poly.type
_entity_poly.pdbx_seq_one_letter_code
_entity_poly.pdbx_strand_id
1 'polypeptide(L)'
;MRHPLTGGGMTVAFNDVVLLSTLLSPERIPNLGDTAKITSAMKEFHWKRKGLSSIINILAQALYALFAANDKQLKALQKGCFAYFQRGGNCIDGPVGLLAGIIRQPFVLFYHFFAVALLSIWIVMQNTMGSILGIWKFPLAVEQSALIFWKACVVIFPFIFKILPGMGER
;
A
#
# COMPACT_ATOMS: atom_id res chain seq x y z
N MET A 1 15.68 0.83 6.41
CA MET A 1 15.44 2.23 5.98
C MET A 1 14.49 2.21 4.79
N ARG A 2 13.67 3.25 4.60
CA ARG A 2 12.56 3.27 3.63
C ARG A 2 12.98 3.98 2.34
N HIS A 3 12.36 3.64 1.22
CA HIS A 3 12.58 4.37 -0.05
C HIS A 3 11.93 5.76 0.04
N PRO A 4 12.61 6.85 -0.35
CA PRO A 4 12.13 8.23 -0.18
C PRO A 4 10.95 8.62 -1.09
N LEU A 5 10.35 7.68 -1.83
CA LEU A 5 9.43 7.96 -2.93
C LEU A 5 8.14 8.68 -2.48
N THR A 6 7.66 8.37 -1.28
CA THR A 6 6.39 8.91 -0.76
C THR A 6 6.59 10.08 0.19
N GLY A 7 7.83 10.50 0.46
CA GLY A 7 8.12 11.59 1.41
C GLY A 7 7.67 11.31 2.86
N GLY A 8 7.18 10.11 3.19
CA GLY A 8 6.55 9.80 4.48
C GLY A 8 7.50 9.70 5.68
N GLY A 9 8.80 9.98 5.51
CA GLY A 9 9.79 9.92 6.58
C GLY A 9 9.46 10.90 7.72
N MET A 10 9.18 12.16 7.38
CA MET A 10 8.83 13.19 8.35
C MET A 10 7.49 12.92 9.02
N THR A 11 6.49 12.44 8.27
CA THR A 11 5.17 12.07 8.81
C THR A 11 5.31 11.00 9.90
N VAL A 12 6.15 10.00 9.68
CA VAL A 12 6.38 8.97 10.71
C VAL A 12 7.19 9.52 11.88
N ALA A 13 8.17 10.40 11.65
CA ALA A 13 8.94 11.01 12.72
C ALA A 13 8.05 11.85 13.66
N PHE A 14 7.18 12.71 13.11
CA PHE A 14 6.24 13.48 13.93
C PHE A 14 5.20 12.60 14.63
N ASN A 15 4.72 11.54 13.97
CA ASN A 15 3.84 10.58 14.62
C ASN A 15 4.53 9.86 15.80
N ASP A 16 5.80 9.48 15.63
CA ASP A 16 6.61 8.87 16.68
C ASP A 16 6.76 9.84 17.87
N VAL A 17 7.00 11.14 17.63
CA VAL A 17 7.11 12.15 18.70
C VAL A 17 5.81 12.30 19.49
N VAL A 18 4.66 12.41 18.81
CA VAL A 18 3.34 12.52 19.47
C VAL A 18 3.00 11.25 20.25
N LEU A 19 3.35 10.09 19.70
CA LEU A 19 3.13 8.82 20.38
C LEU A 19 4.03 8.71 21.61
N LEU A 20 5.30 9.10 21.52
CA LEU A 20 6.23 9.07 22.64
C LEU A 20 5.79 10.05 23.74
N SER A 21 5.37 11.27 23.38
CA SER A 21 4.93 12.27 24.36
C SER A 21 3.67 11.86 25.13
N THR A 22 2.75 11.14 24.47
CA THR A 22 1.56 10.59 25.12
C THR A 22 1.87 9.38 26.00
N LEU A 23 2.82 8.52 25.60
CA LEU A 23 3.21 7.34 26.38
C LEU A 23 4.08 7.71 27.60
N LEU A 24 4.91 8.75 27.49
CA LEU A 24 5.80 9.25 28.53
C LEU A 24 5.24 10.49 29.25
N SER A 25 3.94 10.78 29.10
CA SER A 25 3.35 11.96 29.74
C SER A 25 3.51 11.87 31.27
N PRO A 26 3.72 12.99 31.98
CA PRO A 26 3.83 12.98 33.44
C PRO A 26 2.59 12.42 34.14
N GLU A 27 1.43 12.51 33.48
CA GLU A 27 0.16 11.91 33.93
C GLU A 27 0.21 10.38 33.96
N ARG A 28 0.96 9.77 33.04
CA ARG A 28 1.12 8.31 32.94
C ARG A 28 2.37 7.80 33.65
N ILE A 29 3.48 8.53 33.52
CA ILE A 29 4.78 8.20 34.11
C ILE A 29 5.31 9.45 34.81
N PRO A 30 4.93 9.68 36.08
CA PRO A 30 5.36 10.87 36.82
C PRO A 30 6.86 10.85 37.18
N ASN A 31 7.48 9.67 37.19
CA ASN A 31 8.92 9.51 37.45
C ASN A 31 9.57 8.72 36.32
N LEU A 32 10.41 9.40 35.54
CA LEU A 32 11.20 8.80 34.46
C LEU A 32 12.39 7.95 34.96
N GLY A 33 12.65 7.90 36.26
CA GLY A 33 13.58 6.95 36.86
C GLY A 33 13.01 5.52 36.97
N ASP A 34 11.69 5.34 36.81
CA ASP A 34 11.03 4.04 36.89
C ASP A 34 11.25 3.24 35.59
N THR A 35 12.33 2.45 35.59
CA THR A 35 12.74 1.65 34.43
C THR A 35 11.68 0.62 34.01
N ALA A 36 10.89 0.10 34.95
CA ALA A 36 9.85 -0.89 34.66
C ALA A 36 8.70 -0.24 33.85
N LYS A 37 8.24 0.94 34.28
CA LYS A 37 7.19 1.69 33.56
C LYS A 37 7.66 2.16 32.19
N ILE A 38 8.89 2.66 32.09
CA ILE A 38 9.47 3.06 30.81
C ILE A 38 9.56 1.86 29.87
N THR A 39 10.03 0.71 30.34
CA THR A 39 10.15 -0.49 29.50
C THR A 39 8.79 -0.93 28.97
N SER A 40 7.74 -0.88 29.80
CA SER A 40 6.37 -1.17 29.37
C SER A 40 5.86 -0.18 28.32
N ALA A 41 6.08 1.12 28.54
CA ALA A 41 5.69 2.17 27.59
C ALA A 41 6.45 2.04 26.25
N MET A 42 7.73 1.67 26.28
CA MET A 42 8.52 1.44 25.08
C MET A 42 8.05 0.20 24.30
N LYS A 43 7.64 -0.88 24.98
CA LYS A 43 7.00 -2.02 24.31
C LYS A 43 5.72 -1.60 23.57
N GLU A 44 4.88 -0.80 24.22
CA GLU A 44 3.67 -0.27 23.60
C GLU A 44 3.98 0.67 22.42
N PHE A 45 4.98 1.55 22.57
CA PHE A 45 5.47 2.42 21.50
C PHE A 45 5.90 1.60 20.28
N HIS A 46 6.74 0.58 20.49
CA HIS A 46 7.22 -0.28 19.41
C HIS A 46 6.08 -1.02 18.71
N TRP A 47 5.08 -1.48 19.46
CA TRP A 47 3.90 -2.13 18.88
C TRP A 47 3.07 -1.18 18.02
N LYS A 48 2.73 0.00 18.56
CA LYS A 48 1.93 1.02 17.86
C LYS A 48 2.65 1.58 16.62
N ARG A 49 3.96 1.82 16.72
CA ARG A 49 4.81 2.27 15.60
C ARG A 49 4.86 1.26 14.46
N LYS A 50 4.88 -0.04 14.78
CA LYS A 50 5.00 -1.13 13.78
C LYS A 50 3.88 -1.06 12.74
N GLY A 51 2.64 -0.79 13.17
CA GLY A 51 1.49 -0.69 12.26
C GLY A 51 1.62 0.45 11.24
N LEU A 52 1.89 1.66 11.72
CA LEU A 52 1.92 2.87 10.88
C LEU A 52 3.13 2.90 9.93
N SER A 53 4.31 2.52 10.45
CA SER A 53 5.53 2.41 9.63
C SER A 53 5.39 1.33 8.54
N SER A 54 4.69 0.24 8.82
CA SER A 54 4.55 -0.87 7.87
C SER A 54 3.71 -0.45 6.65
N ILE A 55 2.54 0.18 6.87
CA ILE A 55 1.62 0.56 5.78
C ILE A 55 2.26 1.57 4.81
N ILE A 56 2.85 2.66 5.32
CA ILE A 56 3.47 3.70 4.48
C ILE A 56 4.64 3.12 3.69
N ASN A 57 5.47 2.28 4.32
CA ASN A 57 6.61 1.65 3.66
C ASN A 57 6.17 0.66 2.57
N ILE A 58 5.13 -0.12 2.85
CA ILE A 58 4.55 -1.08 1.91
C ILE A 58 3.97 -0.36 0.69
N LEU A 59 3.19 0.70 0.90
CA LEU A 59 2.60 1.48 -0.18
C LEU A 59 3.68 2.09 -1.07
N ALA A 60 4.75 2.63 -0.48
CA ALA A 60 5.88 3.18 -1.22
C ALA A 60 6.56 2.13 -2.11
N GLN A 61 6.77 0.91 -1.59
CA GLN A 61 7.37 -0.19 -2.35
C GLN A 61 6.45 -0.71 -3.45
N ALA A 62 5.15 -0.84 -3.18
CA ALA A 62 4.16 -1.29 -4.16
C ALA A 62 4.07 -0.33 -5.34
N LEU A 63 3.98 0.98 -5.06
CA LEU A 63 3.94 2.00 -6.09
C LEU A 63 5.26 2.12 -6.84
N TYR A 64 6.40 2.00 -6.16
CA TYR A 64 7.70 1.95 -6.83
C TYR A 64 7.80 0.76 -7.79
N ALA A 65 7.45 -0.45 -7.34
CA ALA A 65 7.45 -1.64 -8.19
C ALA A 65 6.49 -1.48 -9.39
N LEU A 66 5.36 -0.79 -9.20
CA LEU A 66 4.40 -0.51 -10.27
C LEU A 66 4.95 0.49 -11.30
N PHE A 67 5.59 1.57 -10.82
CA PHE A 67 6.03 2.69 -11.67
C PHE A 67 7.43 2.51 -12.27
N ALA A 68 8.31 1.75 -11.63
CA ALA A 68 9.68 1.51 -12.09
C ALA A 68 9.80 0.29 -13.03
N ALA A 69 8.70 -0.42 -13.27
CA ALA A 69 8.72 -1.65 -14.02
C ALA A 69 8.75 -1.46 -15.54
N ASN A 70 9.59 -2.26 -16.19
CA ASN A 70 9.78 -2.25 -17.64
C ASN A 70 8.94 -3.29 -18.39
N ASP A 71 8.31 -4.23 -17.68
CA ASP A 71 7.49 -5.30 -18.26
C ASP A 71 6.21 -4.75 -18.90
N LYS A 72 5.74 -5.38 -19.99
CA LYS A 72 4.48 -5.01 -20.66
C LYS A 72 3.27 -5.08 -19.73
N GLN A 73 3.23 -6.07 -18.83
CA GLN A 73 2.13 -6.28 -17.88
C GLN A 73 2.09 -5.17 -16.82
N LEU A 74 3.25 -4.75 -16.32
CA LEU A 74 3.35 -3.68 -15.34
C LEU A 74 3.08 -2.31 -15.99
N LYS A 75 3.47 -2.10 -17.25
CA LYS A 75 3.03 -0.92 -18.02
C LYS A 75 1.52 -0.87 -18.23
N ALA A 76 0.86 -2.02 -18.41
CA ALA A 76 -0.60 -2.08 -18.47
C ALA A 76 -1.24 -1.68 -17.13
N LEU A 77 -0.70 -2.18 -16.00
CA LEU A 77 -1.12 -1.78 -14.66
C LEU A 77 -0.88 -0.29 -14.39
N GLN A 78 0.25 0.24 -14.83
CA GLN A 78 0.57 1.67 -14.73
C GLN A 78 -0.46 2.52 -15.49
N LYS A 79 -0.79 2.14 -16.73
CA LYS A 79 -1.83 2.83 -17.52
C LYS A 79 -3.19 2.76 -16.84
N GLY A 80 -3.58 1.60 -16.32
CA GLY A 80 -4.83 1.47 -15.58
C GLY A 80 -4.83 2.27 -14.28
N CYS A 81 -3.68 2.43 -13.62
CA CYS A 81 -3.54 3.29 -12.44
C CYS A 81 -3.79 4.76 -12.79
N PHE A 82 -3.22 5.27 -13.88
CA PHE A 82 -3.50 6.64 -14.34
C PHE A 82 -4.96 6.81 -14.76
N ALA A 83 -5.53 5.86 -15.49
CA ALA A 83 -6.95 5.88 -15.85
C ALA A 83 -7.86 5.81 -14.62
N TYR A 84 -7.44 5.11 -13.56
CA TYR A 84 -8.14 5.06 -12.28
C TYR A 84 -8.15 6.45 -11.61
N PHE A 85 -7.00 7.13 -11.57
CA PHE A 85 -6.91 8.47 -11.01
C PHE A 85 -7.72 9.49 -11.81
N GLN A 86 -7.78 9.37 -13.14
CA GLN A 86 -8.60 10.25 -13.99
C GLN A 86 -10.10 10.17 -13.71
N ARG A 87 -10.60 9.10 -13.05
CA ARG A 87 -12.02 8.98 -12.69
C ARG A 87 -12.45 9.88 -11.53
N GLY A 88 -11.51 10.48 -10.80
CA GLY A 88 -11.82 11.43 -9.74
C GLY A 88 -12.50 10.83 -8.49
N GLY A 89 -12.82 11.71 -7.55
CA GLY A 89 -13.47 11.37 -6.28
C GLY A 89 -12.65 10.38 -5.45
N ASN A 90 -13.33 9.35 -4.92
CA ASN A 90 -12.69 8.34 -4.07
C ASN A 90 -11.55 7.57 -4.77
N CYS A 91 -11.49 7.58 -6.10
CA CYS A 91 -10.38 6.96 -6.84
C CYS A 91 -9.06 7.75 -6.70
N ILE A 92 -9.11 9.01 -6.28
CA ILE A 92 -7.97 9.86 -5.95
C ILE A 92 -7.84 10.00 -4.42
N ASP A 93 -8.93 10.36 -3.74
CA ASP A 93 -8.90 10.70 -2.31
C ASP A 93 -8.41 9.54 -1.44
N GLY A 94 -8.85 8.31 -1.75
CA GLY A 94 -8.41 7.11 -1.03
C GLY A 94 -6.91 6.85 -1.18
N PRO A 95 -6.38 6.67 -2.41
CA PRO A 95 -4.95 6.48 -2.63
C PRO A 95 -4.08 7.63 -2.12
N VAL A 96 -4.51 8.89 -2.27
CA VAL A 96 -3.81 10.06 -1.75
C VAL A 96 -3.83 10.08 -0.22
N GLY A 97 -4.95 9.75 0.41
CA GLY A 97 -5.05 9.64 1.86
C GLY A 97 -4.17 8.54 2.45
N LEU A 98 -4.00 7.42 1.72
CA LEU A 98 -3.05 6.36 2.06
C LEU A 98 -1.59 6.84 1.92
N LEU A 99 -1.27 7.56 0.83
CA LEU A 99 0.05 8.15 0.59
C LEU A 99 0.43 9.20 1.64
N ALA A 100 -0.53 10.04 2.03
CA ALA A 100 -0.36 11.05 3.07
C ALA A 100 -0.28 10.46 4.48
N GLY A 101 -0.57 9.16 4.65
CA GLY A 101 -0.60 8.49 5.97
C GLY A 101 -1.77 8.95 6.86
N ILE A 102 -2.79 9.58 6.26
CA ILE A 102 -4.04 9.99 6.91
C ILE A 102 -4.94 8.76 7.07
N ILE A 103 -5.10 7.99 5.99
CA ILE A 103 -5.83 6.72 5.99
C ILE A 103 -4.85 5.61 6.36
N ARG A 104 -5.17 4.88 7.44
CA ARG A 104 -4.30 3.84 8.03
C ARG A 104 -4.92 2.45 7.94
N GLN A 105 -5.90 2.28 7.07
CA GLN A 105 -6.65 1.04 6.92
C GLN A 105 -6.07 0.21 5.77
N PRO A 106 -5.50 -0.98 6.04
CA PRO A 106 -4.92 -1.81 4.98
C PRO A 106 -5.98 -2.31 3.98
N PHE A 107 -7.23 -2.51 4.43
CA PHE A 107 -8.34 -2.88 3.54
C PHE A 107 -8.61 -1.86 2.42
N VAL A 108 -8.42 -0.56 2.70
CA VAL A 108 -8.57 0.50 1.69
C VAL A 108 -7.50 0.37 0.61
N LEU A 109 -6.27 0.02 1.00
CA LEU A 109 -5.18 -0.25 0.04
C LEU A 109 -5.53 -1.43 -0.88
N PHE A 110 -6.03 -2.54 -0.32
CA PHE A 110 -6.45 -3.70 -1.10
C PHE A 110 -7.54 -3.32 -2.10
N TYR A 111 -8.56 -2.61 -1.63
CA TYR A 111 -9.67 -2.18 -2.47
C TYR A 111 -9.20 -1.37 -3.70
N HIS A 112 -8.41 -0.31 -3.49
CA HIS A 112 -7.93 0.51 -4.60
C HIS A 112 -6.97 -0.25 -5.52
N PHE A 113 -6.11 -1.11 -4.98
CA PHE A 113 -5.16 -1.88 -5.79
C PHE A 113 -5.87 -2.88 -6.71
N PHE A 114 -6.84 -3.63 -6.18
CA PHE A 114 -7.64 -4.56 -7.00
C PHE A 114 -8.53 -3.81 -8.00
N ALA A 115 -9.08 -2.66 -7.63
CA ALA A 115 -9.83 -1.81 -8.55
C ALA A 115 -8.96 -1.35 -9.74
N VAL A 116 -7.72 -0.94 -9.49
CA VAL A 116 -6.73 -0.62 -10.54
C VAL A 116 -6.40 -1.84 -11.39
N ALA A 117 -6.19 -3.01 -10.79
CA ALA A 117 -5.89 -4.24 -11.52
C ALA A 117 -7.02 -4.65 -12.46
N LEU A 118 -8.27 -4.63 -11.99
CA LEU A 118 -9.46 -4.93 -12.80
C LEU A 118 -9.67 -3.90 -13.91
N LEU A 119 -9.47 -2.61 -13.61
CA LEU A 119 -9.53 -1.56 -14.62
C LEU A 119 -8.44 -1.74 -15.70
N SER A 120 -7.25 -2.15 -15.31
CA SER A 120 -6.15 -2.42 -16.24
C SER A 120 -6.49 -3.56 -17.19
N ILE A 121 -7.07 -4.65 -16.66
CA ILE A 121 -7.58 -5.78 -17.46
C ILE A 121 -8.66 -5.32 -18.42
N TRP A 122 -9.62 -4.53 -17.93
CA TRP A 122 -10.69 -3.97 -18.76
C TRP A 122 -10.15 -3.15 -19.94
N ILE A 123 -9.16 -2.28 -19.70
CA ILE A 123 -8.52 -1.47 -20.74
C ILE A 123 -7.77 -2.34 -21.76
N VAL A 124 -7.05 -3.37 -21.31
CA VAL A 124 -6.34 -4.31 -22.21
C VAL A 124 -7.35 -5.09 -23.08
N MET A 125 -8.46 -5.50 -22.49
CA MET A 125 -9.52 -6.23 -23.18
C MET A 125 -10.21 -5.35 -24.24
N GLN A 126 -10.56 -4.10 -23.90
CA GLN A 126 -11.12 -3.15 -24.87
C GLN A 126 -10.17 -2.84 -26.03
N ASN A 127 -8.88 -2.62 -25.74
CA ASN A 127 -7.89 -2.35 -26.79
C ASN A 127 -7.68 -3.54 -27.74
N THR A 128 -7.89 -4.77 -27.25
CA THR A 128 -7.73 -5.98 -28.07
C THR A 128 -9.00 -6.34 -28.85
N MET A 129 -10.17 -6.16 -28.25
CA MET A 129 -11.48 -6.42 -28.88
C MET A 129 -11.96 -5.31 -29.81
N GLY A 130 -11.47 -4.06 -29.67
CA GLY A 130 -11.84 -2.94 -30.54
C GLY A 130 -11.25 -3.01 -31.97
N SER A 131 -10.44 -4.03 -32.27
CA SER A 131 -9.87 -4.25 -33.60
C SER A 131 -10.68 -5.31 -34.35
N ILE A 132 -10.90 -5.15 -35.66
CA ILE A 132 -11.62 -6.12 -36.53
C ILE A 132 -11.01 -7.53 -36.50
N LEU A 133 -9.73 -7.66 -36.12
CA LEU A 133 -9.03 -8.95 -35.85
C LEU A 133 -9.23 -9.51 -34.42
N GLY A 134 -10.06 -8.86 -33.61
CA GLY A 134 -10.13 -9.04 -32.15
C GLY A 134 -10.65 -10.39 -31.69
N ILE A 135 -11.50 -11.05 -32.50
CA ILE A 135 -12.02 -12.39 -32.19
C ILE A 135 -10.88 -13.43 -32.21
N TRP A 136 -9.91 -13.29 -33.11
CA TRP A 136 -8.80 -14.23 -33.23
C TRP A 136 -7.71 -14.01 -32.16
N LYS A 137 -7.57 -12.76 -31.67
CA LYS A 137 -6.63 -12.41 -30.58
C LYS A 137 -7.23 -12.51 -29.18
N PHE A 138 -8.49 -12.92 -29.07
CA PHE A 138 -9.19 -13.10 -27.80
C PHE A 138 -8.45 -14.03 -26.80
N PRO A 139 -8.00 -15.25 -27.16
CA PRO A 139 -7.29 -16.12 -26.21
C PRO A 139 -5.99 -15.48 -25.70
N LEU A 140 -5.31 -14.71 -26.55
CA LEU A 140 -4.07 -14.01 -26.21
C LEU A 140 -4.32 -12.82 -25.28
N ALA A 141 -5.47 -12.14 -25.41
CA ALA A 141 -5.92 -11.11 -24.47
C ALA A 141 -6.25 -11.68 -23.09
N VAL A 142 -6.88 -12.86 -23.04
CA VAL A 142 -7.20 -13.56 -21.79
C VAL A 142 -5.93 -13.98 -21.08
N GLU A 143 -4.95 -14.53 -21.80
CA GLU A 143 -3.64 -14.88 -21.23
C GLU A 143 -2.93 -13.65 -20.66
N GLN A 144 -2.88 -12.53 -21.39
CA GLN A 144 -2.29 -11.29 -20.89
C GLN A 144 -3.01 -10.76 -19.64
N SER A 145 -4.33 -10.86 -19.61
CA SER A 145 -5.15 -10.45 -18.47
C SER A 145 -4.88 -11.31 -17.23
N ALA A 146 -4.74 -12.63 -17.41
CA ALA A 146 -4.36 -13.55 -16.35
C ALA A 146 -2.95 -13.25 -15.82
N LEU A 147 -2.00 -12.94 -16.70
CA LEU A 147 -0.64 -12.55 -16.31
C LEU A 147 -0.61 -11.23 -15.53
N ILE A 148 -1.42 -10.24 -15.93
CA ILE A 148 -1.58 -8.97 -15.21
C ILE A 148 -2.13 -9.21 -13.80
N PHE A 149 -3.19 -10.02 -13.69
CA PHE A 149 -3.79 -10.36 -12.41
C PHE A 149 -2.82 -11.13 -11.51
N TRP A 150 -2.09 -12.10 -12.07
CA TRP A 150 -1.06 -12.86 -11.38
C TRP A 150 0.05 -11.96 -10.84
N LYS A 151 0.57 -11.04 -11.68
CA LYS A 151 1.59 -10.07 -11.26
C LYS A 151 1.07 -9.15 -10.15
N ALA A 152 -0.17 -8.67 -10.26
CA ALA A 152 -0.81 -7.87 -9.22
C ALA A 152 -0.88 -8.64 -7.89
N CYS A 153 -1.26 -9.92 -7.93
CA CYS A 153 -1.26 -10.79 -6.76
C CYS A 153 0.15 -10.96 -6.18
N VAL A 154 1.14 -11.32 -6.98
CA VAL A 154 2.53 -11.50 -6.52
C VAL A 154 3.10 -10.23 -5.89
N VAL A 155 2.72 -9.07 -6.40
CA VAL A 155 3.11 -7.79 -5.80
C VAL A 155 2.43 -7.59 -4.44
N ILE A 156 1.12 -7.86 -4.33
CA ILE A 156 0.36 -7.53 -3.11
C ILE A 156 0.45 -8.58 -1.99
N PHE A 157 0.67 -9.85 -2.30
CA PHE A 157 0.73 -10.93 -1.31
C PHE A 157 1.84 -10.75 -0.25
N PRO A 158 3.09 -10.39 -0.62
CA PRO A 158 4.14 -10.07 0.35
C PRO A 158 3.74 -8.94 1.32
N PHE A 159 2.81 -8.08 0.92
CA PHE A 159 2.30 -6.99 1.75
C PHE A 159 1.25 -7.46 2.75
N ILE A 160 0.35 -8.37 2.36
CA ILE A 160 -0.61 -9.03 3.27
C ILE A 160 0.12 -9.65 4.45
N PHE A 161 1.15 -10.45 4.17
CA PHE A 161 1.92 -11.15 5.19
C PHE A 161 2.64 -10.19 6.16
N LYS A 162 3.08 -9.02 5.69
CA LYS A 162 3.74 -8.02 6.56
C LYS A 162 2.77 -7.17 7.38
N ILE A 163 1.51 -7.06 6.95
CA ILE A 163 0.44 -6.33 7.64
C ILE A 163 -0.28 -7.20 8.68
N LEU A 164 -0.18 -8.52 8.58
CA LEU A 164 -0.74 -9.51 9.51
C LEU A 164 0.29 -10.07 10.54
N PRO A 165 1.05 -9.26 11.31
CA PRO A 165 1.80 -9.82 12.43
C PRO A 165 0.82 -10.05 13.59
N GLY A 166 0.11 -11.18 13.57
CA GLY A 166 -0.87 -11.54 14.59
C GLY A 166 -1.36 -12.99 14.63
N MET A 167 -0.81 -13.89 13.81
CA MET A 167 -1.17 -15.32 13.83
C MET A 167 0.03 -16.26 13.99
N GLY A 168 1.21 -15.76 14.37
CA GLY A 168 2.43 -16.57 14.50
C GLY A 168 3.13 -16.51 15.85
N GLU A 169 2.67 -15.68 16.79
CA GLU A 169 3.19 -15.64 18.16
C GLU A 169 2.00 -15.62 19.13
N ARG A 170 1.43 -16.80 19.34
CA ARG A 170 0.73 -17.19 20.58
C ARG A 170 1.42 -18.42 21.12
#